data_AF-A0A8I0JAD6-F1
#
_entry.id   AF-A0A8I0JAD6-F1
#
_cell.length_a   1.000
_cell.length_b   1.000
_cell.length_c   1.000
_cell.angle_alpha   90.00
_cell.angle_beta   90.00
_cell.angle_gamma   90.00
#
_symmetry.space_group_name_H-M   'P 1'
#
loop_
_entity.id
_entity.type
_entity.pdbx_description
1 polymer ?
#
loop_
_entity_poly.entity_id
_entity_poly.type
_entity_poly.pdbx_seq_one_letter_code
_entity_poly.pdbx_strand_id
1 'polypeptide(L)'
;MAKFIAGQTVVCIDAKSKRYLTEGKSYVVIEASSSGRSVLVKDDSGVRRGTLASRFQSKVAYEQEKMERFFENVPAGTIIPVPRGMVGGHMLVQAMPKKAKTPRTVKIDPLDAKVALTKMLKEVYGIEATVEQVIGSMDKSLELVLAA
;
A
#
# COMPACT_ATOMS: atom_id res chain seq x y z
N MET A 1 7.55 23.91 19.32
CA MET A 1 7.79 24.31 17.92
C MET A 1 6.44 24.33 17.22
N ALA A 2 6.16 25.38 16.44
CA ALA A 2 4.88 25.53 15.78
C ALA A 2 4.68 24.42 14.73
N LYS A 3 3.48 23.81 14.70
CA LYS A 3 3.15 22.72 13.77
C LYS A 3 2.96 23.22 12.33
N PHE A 4 2.53 24.47 12.17
CA PHE A 4 2.21 25.09 10.88
C PHE A 4 2.81 26.48 10.79
N ILE A 5 2.93 26.98 9.56
CA ILE A 5 3.47 28.30 9.23
C ILE A 5 2.32 29.20 8.75
N ALA A 6 2.39 30.51 9.03
CA ALA A 6 1.46 31.48 8.47
C ALA A 6 1.45 31.44 6.93
N GLY A 7 0.27 31.56 6.33
CA GLY A 7 0.04 31.42 4.89
C GLY A 7 -0.08 29.97 4.41
N GLN A 8 0.22 28.98 5.24
CA GLN A 8 0.10 27.57 4.85
C GLN A 8 -1.36 27.15 4.67
N THR A 9 -1.65 26.40 3.60
CA THR A 9 -2.95 25.75 3.44
C THR A 9 -2.98 24.42 4.19
N VAL A 10 -3.98 24.25 5.04
CA VAL A 10 -4.21 23.07 5.86
C VAL A 10 -5.61 22.52 5.62
N VAL A 11 -5.79 21.22 5.81
CA VAL A 11 -7.07 20.54 5.67
C VAL A 11 -7.54 20.10 7.05
N CYS A 12 -8.82 20.34 7.36
CA CYS A 12 -9.43 19.88 8.59
C CYS A 12 -9.65 18.36 8.52
N ILE A 13 -9.08 17.61 9.46
CA ILE A 13 -9.19 16.16 9.57
C ILE A 13 -10.10 15.71 10.72
N ASP A 14 -10.43 16.63 11.63
CA ASP A 14 -11.30 16.37 12.77
C ASP A 14 -12.13 17.63 13.09
N ALA A 15 -13.39 17.63 12.65
CA ALA A 15 -14.35 18.70 12.97
C ALA A 15 -15.18 18.40 14.22
N LYS A 16 -14.95 17.28 14.91
CA LYS A 16 -15.75 16.87 16.08
C LYS A 16 -15.86 18.01 17.06
N SER A 17 -17.06 18.23 17.60
CA SER A 17 -17.39 19.28 18.57
C SER A 17 -17.33 20.74 18.06
N LYS A 18 -16.97 21.01 16.79
CA LYS A 18 -16.87 22.37 16.25
C LYS A 18 -17.76 22.55 15.00
N ARG A 19 -18.93 23.15 15.18
CA ARG A 19 -19.90 23.43 14.09
C ARG A 19 -19.37 24.34 12.97
N TYR A 20 -18.26 25.05 13.21
CA TYR A 20 -17.64 25.97 12.24
C TYR A 20 -16.48 25.35 11.46
N LEU A 21 -16.17 24.07 11.68
CA LEU A 21 -15.18 23.32 10.91
C LEU A 21 -15.88 22.24 10.07
N THR A 22 -15.32 21.96 8.90
CA THR A 22 -15.81 20.92 8.00
C THR A 22 -14.64 20.00 7.66
N GLU A 23 -14.78 18.70 7.93
CA GLU A 23 -13.76 17.71 7.56
C GLU A 23 -13.55 17.68 6.04
N GLY A 24 -12.29 17.54 5.63
CA GLY A 24 -11.87 17.61 4.23
C GLY A 24 -11.83 19.02 3.64
N LYS A 25 -12.36 20.05 4.32
CA LYS A 25 -12.29 21.44 3.85
C LYS A 25 -10.90 22.03 4.09
N SER A 26 -10.45 22.84 3.13
CA SER A 26 -9.19 23.59 3.20
C SER A 26 -9.35 24.93 3.93
N TYR A 27 -8.34 25.31 4.70
CA TYR A 27 -8.24 26.55 5.44
C TYR A 27 -6.83 27.12 5.31
N VAL A 28 -6.68 28.44 5.46
CA VAL A 28 -5.37 29.11 5.45
C VAL A 28 -4.97 29.46 6.86
N VAL A 29 -3.75 29.09 7.27
CA VAL A 29 -3.19 29.45 8.56
C VAL A 29 -2.87 30.94 8.58
N ILE A 30 -3.43 31.67 9.52
CA ILE A 30 -3.08 33.07 9.78
C ILE A 30 -1.90 33.12 10.75
N GLU A 31 -2.01 32.35 11.84
CA GLU A 31 -1.04 32.35 12.91
C GLU A 31 -1.04 30.97 13.60
N ALA A 32 0.14 30.51 14.02
CA ALA A 32 0.28 29.28 14.77
C ALA A 32 0.97 29.58 16.10
N SER A 33 0.46 29.01 17.20
CA SER A 33 1.09 29.15 18.50
C SER A 33 2.49 28.54 18.48
N SER A 34 3.45 29.19 19.13
CA SER A 34 4.81 28.69 19.36
C SER A 34 4.83 27.31 20.05
N SER A 35 3.81 27.05 20.89
CA SER A 35 3.58 25.76 21.55
C SER A 35 3.18 24.64 20.57
N GLY A 36 2.70 24.98 19.38
CA GLY A 36 2.17 24.04 18.39
C GLY A 36 0.78 23.47 18.71
N ARG A 37 0.13 23.90 19.82
CA ARG A 37 -1.17 23.36 20.24
C ARG A 37 -2.36 24.02 19.54
N SER A 38 -2.30 25.33 19.32
CA SER A 38 -3.38 26.11 18.72
C SER A 38 -2.96 26.77 17.42
N VAL A 39 -3.96 27.01 16.57
CA VAL A 39 -3.82 27.65 15.27
C VAL A 39 -5.01 28.56 15.02
N LEU A 40 -4.75 29.73 14.43
CA LEU A 40 -5.76 30.63 13.88
C LEU A 40 -5.84 30.38 12.38
N VAL A 41 -7.01 30.01 11.89
CA VAL A 41 -7.24 29.71 10.47
C VAL A 41 -8.31 30.60 9.88
N LYS A 42 -8.26 30.79 8.56
CA LYS A 42 -9.23 31.52 7.74
C LYS A 42 -9.89 30.56 6.77
N ASP A 43 -11.22 30.60 6.67
CA ASP A 43 -11.95 29.89 5.62
C ASP A 43 -12.04 30.70 4.31
N ASP A 44 -12.67 30.12 3.30
CA ASP A 44 -12.98 30.72 1.99
C ASP A 44 -13.85 31.98 2.08
N SER A 45 -14.79 32.02 3.03
CA SER A 45 -15.60 33.22 3.32
C SER A 45 -14.82 34.34 4.03
N GLY A 46 -13.59 34.03 4.44
CA GLY A 46 -12.67 34.93 5.09
C GLY A 46 -12.85 35.07 6.60
N VAL A 47 -13.69 34.22 7.19
CA VAL A 47 -13.94 34.19 8.63
C VAL A 47 -12.76 33.55 9.35
N ARG A 48 -12.32 34.20 10.43
CA ARG A 48 -11.18 33.76 11.26
C ARG A 48 -11.66 32.88 12.40
N ARG A 49 -11.00 31.73 12.62
CA ARG A 49 -11.37 30.74 13.65
C ARG A 49 -10.12 30.24 14.38
N GLY A 50 -10.10 30.39 15.70
CA GLY A 50 -9.08 29.80 16.58
C GLY A 50 -9.47 28.38 16.99
N THR A 51 -8.52 27.45 16.93
CA THR A 51 -8.78 26.03 17.22
C THR A 51 -7.47 25.26 17.47
N LEU A 52 -7.57 23.96 17.74
CA LEU A 52 -6.42 23.08 17.97
C LEU A 52 -5.74 22.71 16.65
N ALA A 53 -4.41 22.77 16.62
CA ALA A 53 -3.61 22.38 15.47
C ALA A 53 -3.64 20.86 15.20
N SER A 54 -4.03 20.05 16.19
CA SER A 54 -4.23 18.60 16.02
C SER A 54 -5.38 18.26 15.08
N ARG A 55 -6.34 19.17 14.89
CA ARG A 55 -7.50 18.99 14.00
C ARG A 55 -7.19 19.18 12.53
N PHE A 56 -5.95 19.54 12.22
CA PHE A 56 -5.52 19.87 10.87
C PHE A 56 -4.30 19.05 10.46
N GLN A 57 -4.17 18.90 9.14
CA GLN A 57 -3.03 18.33 8.46
C GLN A 57 -2.62 19.27 7.32
N SER A 58 -1.37 19.24 6.88
CA SER A 58 -0.98 20.02 5.68
C SER A 58 -1.73 19.47 4.47
N LYS A 59 -2.10 20.33 3.52
CA LYS A 59 -2.79 19.88 2.30
C LYS A 59 -2.03 18.78 1.55
N VAL A 60 -0.70 18.90 1.50
CA VAL A 60 0.17 17.90 0.86
C VAL A 60 0.04 16.53 1.55
N ALA A 61 0.15 16.48 2.88
CA ALA A 61 0.05 15.21 3.61
C ALA A 61 -1.35 14.61 3.54
N TYR A 62 -2.40 15.45 3.54
CA TYR A 62 -3.77 15.00 3.37
C TYR A 62 -4.01 14.36 1.99
N GLU A 63 -3.52 14.96 0.90
CA GLU A 63 -3.66 14.39 -0.44
C GLU A 63 -2.81 13.11 -0.60
N GLN A 64 -1.62 13.04 0.00
CA GLN A 64 -0.81 11.81 0.02
C GLN A 64 -1.54 10.66 0.72
N GLU A 65 -2.07 10.89 1.91
CA GLU A 65 -2.82 9.87 2.66
C GLU A 65 -4.09 9.44 1.90
N LYS A 66 -4.78 10.39 1.28
CA LYS A 66 -5.94 10.11 0.43
C LYS A 66 -5.57 9.26 -0.79
N MET A 67 -4.42 9.54 -1.42
CA MET A 67 -3.89 8.72 -2.51
C MET A 67 -3.50 7.32 -2.04
N GLU A 68 -2.80 7.20 -0.92
CA GLU A 68 -2.42 5.90 -0.35
C GLU A 68 -3.64 5.03 -0.10
N ARG A 69 -4.67 5.56 0.59
CA ARG A 69 -5.94 4.85 0.81
C ARG A 69 -6.66 4.49 -0.48
N PHE A 70 -6.57 5.35 -1.49
CA PHE A 70 -7.16 5.06 -2.79
C PHE A 70 -6.43 3.91 -3.49
N PHE A 71 -5.09 3.87 -3.49
CA PHE A 71 -4.31 2.78 -4.07
C PHE A 71 -4.38 1.47 -3.26
N GLU A 72 -4.60 1.53 -1.94
CA GLU A 72 -4.78 0.33 -1.11
C GLU A 72 -5.96 -0.54 -1.57
N ASN A 73 -7.04 0.10 -2.00
CA ASN A 73 -8.28 -0.55 -2.43
C ASN A 73 -8.29 -0.91 -3.92
N VAL A 74 -7.27 -0.52 -4.69
CA VAL A 74 -7.22 -0.80 -6.11
C VAL A 74 -6.48 -2.12 -6.37
N PRO A 75 -7.09 -3.09 -7.10
CA PRO A 75 -6.41 -4.31 -7.51
C PRO A 75 -5.18 -3.97 -8.37
N ALA A 76 -4.06 -4.68 -8.12
CA ALA A 76 -2.86 -4.55 -8.93
C ALA A 76 -3.18 -4.77 -10.43
N GLY A 77 -2.67 -3.90 -11.30
CA GLY A 77 -2.95 -3.96 -12.74
C GLY A 77 -4.21 -3.21 -13.21
N THR A 78 -4.98 -2.60 -12.29
CA THR A 78 -6.11 -1.76 -12.66
C THR A 78 -5.63 -0.41 -13.22
N ILE A 79 -6.09 -0.06 -14.41
CA ILE A 79 -5.83 1.24 -15.04
C ILE A 79 -6.80 2.25 -14.42
N ILE A 80 -6.26 3.24 -13.69
CA ILE A 80 -7.07 4.27 -13.05
C ILE A 80 -7.00 5.56 -13.87
N PRO A 81 -8.14 6.13 -14.29
CA PRO A 81 -8.18 7.49 -14.79
C PRO A 81 -7.96 8.47 -13.63
N VAL A 82 -6.79 9.12 -13.60
CA VAL A 82 -6.52 10.17 -12.61
C VAL A 82 -7.16 11.49 -13.09
N PRO A 83 -7.97 12.18 -12.26
CA PRO A 83 -8.61 13.43 -12.64
C PRO A 83 -7.59 14.50 -13.06
N ARG A 84 -7.95 15.26 -14.10
CA ARG A 84 -7.17 16.37 -14.66
C ARG A 84 -6.95 17.43 -13.56
N GLY A 85 -5.72 17.57 -13.09
CA GLY A 85 -5.35 18.56 -12.08
C GLY A 85 -4.11 18.19 -11.28
N MET A 86 -3.76 16.90 -11.20
CA MET A 86 -2.61 16.44 -10.40
C MET A 86 -1.29 16.35 -11.20
N VAL A 87 -1.33 16.09 -12.51
CA VAL A 87 -0.13 16.00 -13.35
C VAL A 87 -0.45 16.40 -14.79
N GLY A 88 -0.78 17.67 -15.06
CA GLY A 88 -0.73 18.27 -16.41
C GLY A 88 -1.33 17.50 -17.61
N GLY A 89 -2.31 16.61 -17.43
CA GLY A 89 -2.82 15.74 -18.50
C GLY A 89 -3.56 14.51 -17.94
N HIS A 90 -4.37 13.86 -18.78
CA HIS A 90 -4.92 12.54 -18.46
C HIS A 90 -3.80 11.52 -18.55
N MET A 91 -3.20 11.17 -17.41
CA MET A 91 -2.16 10.17 -17.34
C MET A 91 -2.79 8.87 -16.81
N LEU A 92 -2.71 7.81 -17.60
CA LEU A 92 -3.02 6.45 -17.15
C LEU A 92 -1.85 6.02 -16.27
N VAL A 93 -2.02 6.06 -14.95
CA VAL A 93 -1.00 5.58 -14.02
C VAL A 93 -1.27 4.10 -13.81
N GLN A 94 -0.35 3.26 -14.28
CA GLN A 94 -0.36 1.84 -13.93
C GLN A 94 -0.04 1.76 -12.43
N ALA A 95 -0.98 1.24 -11.63
CA ALA A 95 -0.73 0.98 -10.22
C ALA A 95 0.52 0.09 -10.12
N MET A 96 1.62 0.63 -9.58
CA MET A 96 2.86 -0.11 -9.43
C MET A 96 2.56 -1.40 -8.66
N PRO A 97 3.07 -2.56 -9.11
CA PRO A 97 2.88 -3.80 -8.38
C PRO A 97 3.46 -3.61 -6.97
N LYS A 98 2.65 -3.96 -5.96
CA LYS A 98 3.03 -3.94 -4.55
C LYS A 98 4.41 -4.61 -4.41
N LYS A 99 5.29 -4.07 -3.56
CA LYS A 99 6.39 -4.89 -3.00
C LYS A 99 5.74 -6.16 -2.48
N ALA A 100 6.02 -7.29 -3.14
CA ALA A 100 5.42 -8.56 -2.80
C ALA A 100 5.54 -8.76 -1.29
N LYS A 101 4.43 -9.03 -0.60
CA LYS A 101 4.50 -9.52 0.78
C LYS A 101 5.51 -10.65 0.75
N THR A 102 6.60 -10.54 1.52
CA THR A 102 7.60 -11.60 1.62
C THR A 102 6.84 -12.91 1.81
N PRO A 103 7.02 -13.90 0.91
CA PRO A 103 6.31 -15.17 1.03
C PRO A 103 6.54 -15.68 2.45
N ARG A 104 5.46 -16.09 3.13
CA ARG A 104 5.60 -16.73 4.43
C ARG A 104 6.52 -17.92 4.23
N THR A 105 7.76 -17.82 4.72
CA THR A 105 8.71 -18.93 4.70
C THR A 105 8.16 -20.00 5.62
N VAL A 106 7.52 -21.01 5.03
CA VAL A 106 7.18 -22.25 5.72
C VAL A 106 8.46 -23.06 5.79
N LYS A 107 8.98 -23.27 7.00
CA LYS A 107 10.06 -24.23 7.22
C LYS A 107 9.43 -25.61 7.08
N ILE A 108 9.70 -26.28 5.96
CA ILE A 108 9.32 -27.67 5.74
C ILE A 108 10.54 -28.51 6.08
N ASP A 109 10.36 -29.53 6.92
CA ASP A 109 11.43 -30.46 7.21
C ASP A 109 11.82 -31.23 5.94
N PRO A 110 13.12 -31.38 5.63
CA PRO A 110 13.57 -32.04 4.40
C PRO A 110 13.06 -33.47 4.24
N LEU A 111 12.78 -34.17 5.36
CA LEU A 111 12.23 -35.52 5.35
C LEU A 111 10.78 -35.53 4.85
N ASP A 112 9.96 -34.61 5.35
CA ASP A 112 8.56 -34.46 4.95
C ASP A 112 8.44 -34.05 3.47
N ALA A 113 9.35 -33.16 3.02
CA ALA A 113 9.45 -32.79 1.62
C ALA A 113 9.76 -34.00 0.71
N LYS A 114 10.70 -34.88 1.12
CA LYS A 114 11.05 -36.10 0.35
C LYS A 114 9.89 -37.08 0.27
N VAL A 115 9.16 -37.28 1.36
CA VAL A 115 7.99 -38.18 1.39
C VAL A 115 6.88 -37.63 0.49
N ALA A 116 6.59 -36.33 0.59
CA ALA A 116 5.58 -35.68 -0.25
C ALA A 116 5.91 -35.78 -1.74
N LEU A 117 7.17 -35.52 -2.12
CA LEU A 117 7.62 -35.61 -3.50
C LEU A 117 7.63 -37.05 -4.03
N THR A 118 8.03 -38.03 -3.22
CA THR A 118 7.98 -39.46 -3.59
C THR A 118 6.53 -39.91 -3.84
N LYS A 119 5.60 -39.45 -2.99
CA LYS A 119 4.17 -39.70 -3.17
C LYS A 119 3.65 -39.05 -4.47
N MET A 120 4.04 -37.81 -4.77
CA MET A 120 3.68 -37.15 -6.03
C MET A 120 4.20 -37.90 -7.27
N LEU A 121 5.42 -38.42 -7.24
CA LEU A 121 5.99 -39.20 -8.36
C LEU A 121 5.13 -40.43 -8.67
N LYS A 122 4.65 -41.12 -7.64
CA LYS A 122 3.77 -42.28 -7.79
C LYS A 122 2.37 -41.89 -8.26
N GLU A 123 1.75 -40.90 -7.60
CA GLU A 123 0.34 -40.56 -7.83
C GLU A 123 0.09 -39.81 -9.15
N VAL A 124 0.99 -38.91 -9.53
CA VAL A 124 0.81 -38.06 -10.72
C VAL A 124 1.45 -38.68 -11.95
N TYR A 125 2.60 -39.33 -11.81
CA TYR A 125 3.39 -39.82 -12.95
C TYR A 125 3.44 -41.35 -13.05
N GLY A 126 2.90 -42.09 -12.07
CA GLY A 126 2.94 -43.56 -12.07
C GLY A 126 4.36 -44.14 -11.93
N ILE A 127 5.35 -43.31 -11.55
CA ILE A 127 6.74 -43.73 -11.46
C ILE A 127 6.97 -44.33 -10.07
N GLU A 128 7.26 -45.63 -10.01
CA GLU A 128 7.70 -46.28 -8.78
C GLU A 128 9.20 -46.06 -8.54
N ALA A 129 9.56 -44.81 -8.24
CA ALA A 129 10.92 -44.42 -7.90
C ALA A 129 10.94 -43.46 -6.70
N THR A 130 12.03 -43.51 -5.91
CA THR A 130 12.27 -42.54 -4.86
C THR A 130 12.90 -41.26 -5.43
N VAL A 131 12.68 -40.12 -4.76
CA VAL A 131 13.22 -38.82 -5.20
C VAL A 131 14.75 -38.85 -5.36
N GLU A 132 15.46 -39.63 -4.56
CA GLU A 132 16.92 -39.78 -4.65
C GLU A 132 17.35 -40.59 -5.89
N GLN A 133 16.55 -41.59 -6.29
CA GLN A 133 16.79 -42.34 -7.54
C GLN A 133 16.56 -41.45 -8.77
N VAL A 134 15.59 -40.54 -8.71
CA VAL A 134 15.31 -39.57 -9.79
C VAL A 134 16.38 -38.48 -9.86
N ILE A 135 16.82 -37.92 -8.73
CA ILE A 135 17.87 -36.89 -8.71
C ILE A 135 19.23 -37.48 -9.09
N GLY A 136 19.57 -38.68 -8.61
CA GLY A 136 20.81 -39.37 -8.97
C GLY A 136 20.90 -39.79 -10.44
N SER A 137 19.77 -39.81 -11.16
CA SER A 137 19.70 -40.08 -12.59
C SER A 137 19.64 -38.82 -13.47
N MET A 138 19.56 -37.60 -12.91
CA MET A 138 19.56 -36.38 -13.72
C MET A 138 20.89 -36.12 -14.46
N ASP A 139 22.01 -36.65 -13.97
CA ASP A 139 23.34 -36.54 -14.64
C ASP A 139 23.56 -37.57 -15.75
N LYS A 140 22.61 -38.48 -15.97
CA LYS A 140 22.65 -39.45 -17.08
C LYS A 140 21.32 -39.37 -17.81
N SER A 141 21.34 -38.82 -19.01
CA SER A 141 20.22 -38.78 -19.95
C SER A 141 19.26 -39.97 -19.75
N LEU A 142 18.07 -39.69 -19.22
CA LEU A 142 17.01 -40.68 -19.00
C LEU A 142 16.55 -41.19 -20.36
N GLU A 143 17.13 -42.29 -20.84
CA GLU A 143 16.53 -43.08 -21.91
C GLU A 143 15.34 -43.85 -21.33
N LEU A 144 14.14 -43.32 -21.60
CA LEU A 144 12.87 -44.03 -21.41
C LEU A 144 12.83 -45.20 -22.40
N VAL A 145 13.30 -46.38 -21.99
CA VAL A 145 12.99 -47.63 -22.68
C VAL A 145 11.56 -48.02 -22.31
N LEU A 146 10.62 -47.66 -23.19
CA LEU A 146 9.28 -48.23 -23.19
C LEU A 146 9.41 -49.70 -23.61
N ALA A 147 9.37 -50.62 -22.65
CA ALA A 147 9.14 -52.03 -22.96
C ALA A 147 7.71 -52.16 -23.50
N ALA A 148 7.60 -52.68 -24.72
CA ALA A 148 6.34 -53.12 -25.33
C ALA A 148 5.79 -54.37 -24.62
#